data_AF-A0AA47MRD0-F1
#
_entry.id   AF-A0AA47MRD0-F1
#
_cell.length_a   1.000
_cell.length_b   1.000
_cell.length_c   1.000
_cell.angle_alpha   90.00
_cell.angle_beta   90.00
_cell.angle_gamma   90.00
#
_symmetry.space_group_name_H-M   'P 1'
#
loop_
_entity.id
_entity.type
_entity.pdbx_description
1 polymer ?
#
loop_
_entity_poly.entity_id
_entity_poly.type
_entity_poly.pdbx_seq_one_letter_code
_entity_poly.pdbx_strand_id
1 'polypeptide(L)'
;MREDPQCRLCGGRGTLAHILAGCKTALSQGRYHWHHDKVLRALANILEQERRKKHQPQPRPTPSIQFIREGEKPSSSKKTKKSLLQTAPAWEMRVDLGRKLHFPQVVQTSLRPDMVIWSEEAKKVILIELTVPWEDGCSEAHERKATKYQDLVQQCRDKGWQAWLFPVEVGCRGFPAQSVWNTLTALGIRGRERKTAARRESLLLALE
;
A
#
# COMPACT_ATOMS: atom_id res chain seq x y z
N MET A 1 15.16 28.05 -8.26
CA MET A 1 14.76 28.41 -6.87
C MET A 1 16.05 28.69 -6.13
N ARG A 2 16.31 29.93 -5.67
CA ARG A 2 17.52 30.19 -4.87
C ARG A 2 17.37 29.45 -3.54
N GLU A 3 18.35 28.62 -3.19
CA GLU A 3 18.39 27.95 -1.88
C GLU A 3 18.53 29.04 -0.83
N ASP A 4 17.42 29.35 -0.15
CA ASP A 4 17.45 30.13 1.06
C ASP A 4 18.19 29.28 2.10
N PRO A 5 19.35 29.72 2.64
CA PRO A 5 20.12 28.91 3.58
C PRO A 5 19.34 28.63 4.88
N GLN A 6 18.19 29.28 5.07
CA GLN A 6 17.34 29.19 6.24
C GLN A 6 15.96 28.61 5.91
N CYS A 7 15.44 27.83 6.86
CA CYS A 7 14.09 27.31 6.83
C CYS A 7 13.10 28.43 7.17
N ARG A 8 12.17 28.71 6.27
CA ARG A 8 11.15 29.77 6.44
C ARG A 8 10.17 29.54 7.59
N LEU A 9 10.13 28.33 8.16
CA LEU A 9 9.21 28.00 9.26
C LEU A 9 9.85 28.17 10.64
N CYS A 10 11.13 27.83 10.78
CA CYS A 10 11.80 27.81 12.09
C CYS A 10 13.06 28.69 12.16
N GLY A 11 13.51 29.27 11.04
CA GLY A 11 14.75 30.04 10.94
C GLY A 11 16.05 29.21 10.98
N GLY A 12 15.97 27.90 11.22
CA GLY A 12 17.13 26.99 11.22
C GLY A 12 17.70 26.71 9.83
N ARG A 13 18.68 25.82 9.70
CA ARG A 13 19.31 25.49 8.40
C ARG A 13 18.31 24.90 7.40
N GLY A 14 18.13 25.57 6.26
CA GLY A 14 17.13 25.28 5.22
C GLY A 14 17.47 24.12 4.27
N THR A 15 18.05 23.02 4.76
CA THR A 15 18.28 21.84 3.89
C THR A 15 16.97 21.17 3.52
N LEU A 16 16.94 20.46 2.38
CA LEU A 16 15.77 19.65 1.99
C LEU A 16 15.38 18.63 3.07
N ALA A 17 16.36 17.96 3.67
CA ALA A 17 16.15 17.02 4.78
C ALA A 17 15.45 17.68 5.97
N HIS A 18 15.87 18.89 6.32
CA HIS A 18 15.23 19.66 7.38
C HIS A 18 13.80 20.04 7.00
N ILE A 19 13.57 20.59 5.80
CA ILE A 19 12.26 21.08 5.38
C ILE A 19 11.24 19.94 5.31
N LEU A 20 11.61 18.81 4.69
CA LEU A 20 10.68 17.71 4.39
C LEU A 20 10.50 16.70 5.53
N ALA A 21 11.46 16.58 6.45
CA ALA A 21 11.39 15.56 7.51
C ALA A 21 11.91 16.00 8.90
N GLY A 22 12.74 17.05 8.99
CA GLY A 22 13.44 17.41 10.23
C GLY A 22 12.96 18.66 10.97
N CYS A 23 12.02 19.42 10.44
CA CYS A 23 11.59 20.70 10.98
C CYS A 23 10.57 20.50 12.10
N LYS A 24 10.96 20.81 13.36
CA LYS A 24 10.08 20.74 14.53
C LYS A 24 8.84 21.62 14.41
N THR A 25 8.96 22.81 13.80
CA THR A 25 7.82 23.70 13.54
C THR A 25 6.87 23.11 12.50
N ALA A 26 7.39 22.47 11.45
CA ALA A 26 6.54 21.77 10.48
C ALA A 26 5.80 20.58 11.13
N LEU A 27 6.48 19.86 12.02
CA LEU A 27 5.90 18.78 12.81
C LEU A 27 4.77 19.28 13.71
N SER A 28 4.99 20.34 14.49
CA SER A 28 3.96 20.88 15.41
C SER A 28 2.77 21.50 14.67
N GLN A 29 2.99 22.05 13.48
CA GLN A 29 1.93 22.53 12.59
C GLN A 29 1.20 21.40 11.85
N GLY A 30 1.59 20.13 12.02
CA GLY A 30 0.94 18.99 11.38
C GLY A 30 1.22 18.83 9.88
N ARG A 31 2.24 19.51 9.33
CA ARG A 31 2.54 19.45 7.89
C ARG A 31 2.91 18.04 7.41
N TYR A 32 3.63 17.27 8.21
CA TYR A 32 3.97 15.89 7.89
C TYR A 32 2.75 14.97 7.87
N HIS A 33 1.76 15.22 8.73
CA HIS A 33 0.47 14.52 8.69
C HIS A 33 -0.28 14.84 7.39
N TRP A 34 -0.27 16.10 6.97
CA TRP A 34 -0.89 16.50 5.70
C TRP A 34 -0.24 15.84 4.49
N HIS A 35 1.10 15.76 4.46
CA HIS A 35 1.83 15.05 3.41
C HIS A 35 1.50 13.54 3.41
N HIS A 36 1.47 12.91 4.59
CA HIS A 36 1.06 11.52 4.74
C HIS A 36 -0.39 11.30 4.25
N ASP A 37 -1.35 12.12 4.68
CA ASP A 37 -2.75 12.05 4.25
C ASP A 37 -2.90 12.21 2.73
N LYS A 38 -2.10 13.08 2.10
CA LYS A 38 -2.09 13.25 0.64
C LYS A 38 -1.64 11.96 -0.06
N VAL A 39 -0.54 11.36 0.40
CA VAL A 39 -0.03 10.09 -0.12
C VAL A 39 -1.02 8.95 0.12
N LEU A 40 -1.59 8.87 1.32
CA LEU A 40 -2.60 7.88 1.70
C LEU A 40 -3.84 7.97 0.81
N ARG A 41 -4.31 9.18 0.52
CA ARG A 41 -5.44 9.42 -0.38
C ARG A 41 -5.15 8.94 -1.81
N ALA A 42 -3.97 9.24 -2.33
CA ALA A 42 -3.56 8.77 -3.67
C ALA A 42 -3.50 7.23 -3.74
N LEU A 43 -2.89 6.59 -2.73
CA LEU A 43 -2.85 5.12 -2.66
C LEU A 43 -4.25 4.52 -2.53
N ALA A 44 -5.12 5.11 -1.71
CA ALA A 44 -6.50 4.69 -1.55
C ALA A 44 -7.28 4.76 -2.88
N ASN A 45 -7.12 5.83 -3.66
CA ASN A 45 -7.77 5.95 -4.97
C ASN A 45 -7.36 4.81 -5.91
N ILE A 46 -6.06 4.51 -5.97
CA ILE A 46 -5.53 3.41 -6.79
C ILE A 46 -6.16 2.07 -6.37
N LEU A 47 -6.16 1.78 -5.07
CA LEU A 47 -6.67 0.51 -4.55
C LEU A 47 -8.20 0.39 -4.68
N GLU A 48 -8.93 1.49 -4.54
CA GLU A 48 -10.38 1.53 -4.71
C GLU A 48 -10.78 1.26 -6.16
N GLN A 49 -10.07 1.84 -7.13
CA GLN A 49 -10.30 1.59 -8.55
C GLN A 49 -10.13 0.10 -8.86
N GLU A 50 -9.08 -0.52 -8.31
CA GLU A 50 -8.75 -1.92 -8.55
C GLU A 50 -9.71 -2.87 -7.84
N ARG A 51 -10.14 -2.53 -6.61
CA ARG A 51 -11.19 -3.25 -5.88
C ARG A 51 -12.51 -3.27 -6.66
N ARG A 52 -12.87 -2.15 -7.31
CA ARG A 52 -14.12 -2.02 -8.08
C ARG A 52 -14.09 -2.67 -9.45
N LYS A 53 -12.90 -3.03 -9.97
CA LYS A 53 -12.82 -3.74 -11.25
C LYS A 53 -13.59 -5.05 -11.14
N LYS A 54 -14.65 -5.18 -11.92
CA LYS A 54 -15.33 -6.48 -12.10
C LYS A 54 -14.34 -7.41 -12.79
N HIS A 55 -13.75 -8.33 -12.03
CA HIS A 55 -13.01 -9.42 -12.63
C HIS A 55 -14.01 -10.34 -13.33
N GLN A 56 -14.04 -10.30 -14.67
CA GLN A 56 -14.79 -11.30 -15.41
C GLN A 56 -14.29 -12.69 -14.98
N PRO A 57 -15.21 -13.65 -14.74
CA PRO A 57 -14.79 -15.03 -14.52
C PRO A 57 -13.91 -15.42 -15.70
N GLN A 58 -12.66 -15.82 -15.41
CA GLN A 58 -11.79 -16.36 -16.43
C GLN A 58 -12.55 -17.49 -17.14
N PRO A 59 -12.67 -17.47 -18.48
CA PRO A 59 -13.30 -18.58 -19.18
C PRO A 59 -12.61 -19.86 -18.72
N ARG A 60 -13.42 -20.88 -18.38
CA ARG A 60 -12.87 -22.20 -18.04
C ARG A 60 -11.92 -22.59 -19.18
N PRO A 61 -10.66 -22.96 -18.91
CA PRO A 61 -9.77 -23.38 -19.96
C PRO A 61 -10.45 -24.54 -20.69
N THR A 62 -10.79 -24.34 -21.96
CA THR A 62 -11.16 -25.45 -22.83
C THR A 62 -9.95 -26.37 -22.88
N PRO A 63 -10.13 -27.69 -22.74
CA PRO A 63 -9.02 -28.61 -22.89
C PRO A 63 -8.53 -28.53 -24.34
N SER A 64 -7.50 -27.72 -24.58
CA SER A 64 -6.79 -27.69 -25.85
C SER A 64 -5.69 -28.74 -25.79
N ILE A 65 -5.77 -29.73 -26.69
CA ILE A 65 -4.70 -30.68 -26.89
C ILE A 65 -3.57 -29.91 -27.57
N GLN A 66 -2.45 -29.73 -26.87
CA GLN A 66 -1.24 -29.17 -27.43
C GLN A 66 -0.45 -30.30 -28.08
N PHE A 67 -0.40 -30.33 -29.42
CA PHE A 67 0.50 -31.24 -30.14
C PHE A 67 1.94 -30.76 -29.94
N ILE A 68 2.78 -31.62 -29.38
CA ILE A 68 4.19 -31.36 -29.11
C ILE A 68 5.00 -32.31 -29.99
N ARG A 69 6.10 -31.82 -30.59
CA ARG A 69 6.96 -32.65 -31.42
C ARG A 69 7.72 -33.67 -30.56
N GLU A 70 8.01 -34.82 -31.13
CA GLU A 70 8.81 -35.85 -30.46
C GLU A 70 10.16 -35.27 -30.01
N GLY A 71 10.48 -35.45 -28.72
CA GLY A 71 11.71 -34.91 -28.10
C GLY A 71 11.56 -33.52 -27.46
N GLU A 72 10.45 -32.80 -27.66
CA GLU A 72 10.23 -31.48 -27.08
C GLU A 72 9.46 -31.60 -25.74
N LYS A 73 9.94 -30.94 -24.68
CA LYS A 73 9.26 -30.95 -23.37
C LYS A 73 8.11 -29.93 -23.38
N PRO A 74 6.93 -30.25 -22.81
CA PRO A 74 5.86 -29.28 -22.65
C PRO A 74 6.38 -28.03 -21.93
N SER A 75 6.17 -26.85 -22.52
CA SER A 75 6.45 -25.60 -21.83
C SER A 75 5.50 -25.53 -20.63
N SER A 76 6.04 -25.48 -19.41
CA SER A 76 5.19 -25.34 -18.22
C SER A 76 4.47 -24.00 -18.33
N SER A 77 3.17 -24.01 -18.66
CA SER A 77 2.38 -22.79 -18.61
C SER A 77 2.43 -22.27 -17.17
N LYS A 78 3.05 -21.10 -16.96
CA LYS A 78 3.09 -20.48 -15.64
C LYS A 78 1.64 -20.13 -15.28
N LYS A 79 0.99 -20.96 -14.46
CA LYS A 79 -0.35 -20.67 -13.95
C LYS A 79 -0.33 -19.26 -13.34
N THR A 80 -1.08 -18.34 -13.91
CA THR A 80 -1.14 -16.96 -13.42
C THR A 80 -1.69 -16.98 -12.00
N LYS A 81 -0.85 -16.68 -11.00
CA LYS A 81 -1.29 -16.58 -9.61
C LYS A 81 -2.37 -15.50 -9.50
N LYS A 82 -3.55 -15.88 -9.02
CA LYS A 82 -4.65 -14.96 -8.68
C LYS A 82 -4.14 -13.91 -7.68
N SER A 83 -4.55 -12.66 -7.84
CA SER A 83 -4.25 -11.61 -6.85
C SER A 83 -5.12 -11.78 -5.61
N LEU A 84 -4.75 -11.15 -4.49
CA LEU A 84 -5.52 -11.23 -3.24
C LEU A 84 -6.98 -10.77 -3.45
N LEU A 85 -7.19 -9.65 -4.14
CA LEU A 85 -8.54 -9.13 -4.41
C LEU A 85 -9.38 -10.05 -5.31
N GLN A 86 -8.76 -10.96 -6.07
CA GLN A 86 -9.46 -11.98 -6.87
C GLN A 86 -9.85 -13.22 -6.08
N THR A 87 -9.48 -13.30 -4.80
CA THR A 87 -9.72 -14.50 -3.98
C THR A 87 -10.99 -14.46 -3.14
N ALA A 88 -11.81 -13.41 -3.28
CA ALA A 88 -13.11 -13.28 -2.64
C ALA A 88 -14.07 -12.51 -3.55
N PRO A 89 -15.40 -12.72 -3.42
CA PRO A 89 -16.40 -12.12 -4.30
C PRO A 89 -16.65 -10.64 -4.02
N ALA A 90 -16.62 -10.25 -2.74
CA ALA A 90 -16.86 -8.88 -2.30
C ALA A 90 -15.80 -8.49 -1.26
N TRP A 91 -15.24 -7.30 -1.44
CA TRP A 91 -14.30 -6.68 -0.52
C TRP A 91 -14.85 -5.33 -0.10
N GLU A 92 -14.65 -4.94 1.15
CA GLU A 92 -14.83 -3.60 1.66
C GLU A 92 -13.47 -2.94 1.90
N MET A 93 -13.43 -1.61 1.90
CA MET A 93 -12.23 -0.83 2.19
C MET A 93 -12.54 0.36 3.10
N ARG A 94 -11.63 0.62 4.05
CA ARG A 94 -11.59 1.82 4.90
C ARG A 94 -10.18 2.38 4.92
N VAL A 95 -10.08 3.70 5.08
CA VAL A 95 -8.84 4.48 5.04
C VAL A 95 -8.86 5.44 6.23
N ASP A 96 -7.76 5.58 6.95
CA ASP A 96 -7.66 6.44 8.14
C ASP A 96 -7.38 7.91 7.81
N LEU A 97 -8.12 8.48 6.86
CA LEU A 97 -8.07 9.91 6.60
C LEU A 97 -8.81 10.66 7.72
N GLY A 98 -8.06 11.43 8.52
CA GLY A 98 -8.61 12.21 9.62
C GLY A 98 -8.94 11.41 10.89
N ARG A 99 -8.30 10.24 11.09
CA ARG A 99 -8.38 9.43 12.33
C ARG A 99 -9.75 8.80 12.62
N LYS A 100 -10.55 8.59 11.59
CA LYS A 100 -11.93 8.06 11.68
C LYS A 100 -12.04 6.60 11.27
N LEU A 101 -10.94 5.89 11.04
CA LEU A 101 -10.99 4.47 10.70
C LEU A 101 -11.47 3.65 11.89
N HIS A 102 -12.52 2.86 11.63
CA HIS A 102 -13.03 1.85 12.55
C HIS A 102 -12.62 0.49 11.99
N PHE A 103 -11.93 -0.31 12.82
CA PHE A 103 -11.51 -1.64 12.44
C PHE A 103 -12.75 -2.55 12.30
N PRO A 104 -12.80 -3.46 11.31
CA PRO A 104 -13.92 -4.39 11.18
C PRO A 104 -14.09 -5.23 12.45
N GLN A 105 -15.32 -5.66 12.76
CA GLN A 105 -15.64 -6.35 14.03
C GLN A 105 -15.03 -7.76 14.19
N VAL A 106 -14.01 -8.10 13.41
CA VAL A 106 -13.20 -9.32 13.53
C VAL A 106 -12.53 -9.37 14.90
N VAL A 107 -11.85 -8.30 15.28
CA VAL A 107 -11.10 -8.15 16.53
C VAL A 107 -11.42 -6.81 17.16
N GLN A 108 -11.64 -6.80 18.48
CA GLN A 108 -11.75 -5.56 19.23
C GLN A 108 -10.35 -4.98 19.39
N THR A 109 -10.09 -3.84 18.75
CA THR A 109 -8.78 -3.18 18.79
C THR A 109 -8.93 -1.67 18.71
N SER A 110 -8.04 -0.96 19.40
CA SER A 110 -7.86 0.48 19.27
C SER A 110 -6.81 0.84 18.20
N LEU A 111 -6.16 -0.16 17.60
CA LEU A 111 -5.20 0.04 16.53
C LEU A 111 -5.90 0.48 15.25
N ARG A 112 -5.28 1.43 14.55
CA ARG A 112 -5.75 1.96 13.28
C ARG A 112 -4.62 1.88 12.27
N PRO A 113 -4.55 0.80 11.49
CA PRO A 113 -3.75 0.80 10.26
C PRO A 113 -4.26 1.91 9.33
N ASP A 114 -3.38 2.46 8.50
CA ASP A 114 -3.74 3.53 7.58
C ASP A 114 -4.81 3.11 6.55
N MET A 115 -4.83 1.83 6.16
CA MET A 115 -5.94 1.24 5.40
C MET A 115 -6.24 -0.19 5.83
N VAL A 116 -7.52 -0.55 5.74
CA VAL A 116 -8.01 -1.90 5.97
C VAL A 116 -8.92 -2.30 4.80
N ILE A 117 -8.62 -3.42 4.17
CA ILE A 117 -9.44 -4.04 3.11
C ILE A 117 -9.85 -5.43 3.59
N TRP A 118 -11.13 -5.75 3.59
CA TRP A 118 -11.58 -7.04 4.14
C TRP A 118 -12.76 -7.63 3.39
N SER A 119 -12.96 -8.93 3.54
CA SER A 119 -14.11 -9.68 3.05
C SER A 119 -14.61 -10.54 4.20
N GLU A 120 -15.80 -10.24 4.70
CA GLU A 120 -16.40 -10.97 5.82
C GLU A 120 -16.81 -12.38 5.41
N GLU A 121 -17.45 -12.52 4.24
CA GLU A 121 -17.84 -13.81 3.68
C GLU A 121 -16.66 -14.76 3.51
N ALA A 122 -15.53 -14.26 2.97
CA ALA A 122 -14.34 -15.07 2.76
C ALA A 122 -13.42 -15.16 3.99
N LYS A 123 -13.74 -14.45 5.09
CA LYS A 123 -12.89 -14.25 6.27
C LYS A 123 -11.46 -13.84 5.92
N LYS A 124 -11.33 -12.73 5.18
CA LYS A 124 -10.04 -12.20 4.72
C LYS A 124 -9.86 -10.76 5.14
N VAL A 125 -8.67 -10.40 5.60
CA VAL A 125 -8.33 -9.02 5.99
C VAL A 125 -6.92 -8.66 5.55
N ILE A 126 -6.78 -7.49 4.97
CA ILE A 126 -5.54 -6.92 4.46
C ILE A 126 -5.34 -5.59 5.16
N LEU A 127 -4.23 -5.46 5.89
CA LEU A 127 -3.83 -4.26 6.59
C LEU A 127 -2.71 -3.58 5.81
N ILE A 128 -2.80 -2.27 5.62
CA ILE A 128 -1.76 -1.48 4.97
C ILE A 128 -1.37 -0.34 5.90
N GLU A 129 -0.08 -0.19 6.15
CA GLU A 129 0.49 0.84 7.00
C GLU A 129 1.48 1.68 6.17
N LEU A 130 1.17 2.96 5.99
CA LEU A 130 1.97 3.91 5.22
C LEU A 130 3.00 4.61 6.10
N THR A 131 4.21 4.72 5.59
CA THR A 131 5.28 5.52 6.17
C THR A 131 5.86 6.44 5.11
N VAL A 132 6.13 7.70 5.49
CA VAL A 132 6.76 8.69 4.62
C VAL A 132 8.13 9.08 5.18
N PRO A 133 9.17 8.25 5.00
CA PRO A 133 10.50 8.51 5.55
C PRO A 133 11.29 9.51 4.71
N TRP A 134 12.34 10.08 5.30
CA TRP A 134 13.48 10.61 4.53
C TRP A 134 14.24 9.43 3.91
N GLU A 135 14.74 9.58 2.68
CA GLU A 135 15.19 8.46 1.84
C GLU A 135 16.29 7.58 2.49
N ASP A 136 17.16 8.15 3.32
CA ASP A 136 18.31 7.44 3.93
C ASP A 136 18.00 6.74 5.27
N GLY A 137 16.77 6.82 5.78
CA GLY A 137 16.38 6.26 7.10
C GLY A 137 15.45 5.04 7.05
N CYS A 138 15.36 4.37 5.90
CA CYS A 138 14.21 3.53 5.54
C CYS A 138 14.09 2.20 6.31
N SER A 139 15.20 1.61 6.78
CA SER A 139 15.17 0.22 7.30
C SER A 139 14.68 0.09 8.75
N GLU A 140 15.11 0.97 9.67
CA GLU A 140 14.76 0.82 11.10
C GLU A 140 13.29 1.18 11.41
N ALA A 141 12.70 2.10 10.65
CA ALA A 141 11.28 2.47 10.80
C ALA A 141 10.33 1.38 10.28
N HIS A 142 10.77 0.63 9.26
CA HIS A 142 10.04 -0.49 8.67
C HIS A 142 9.86 -1.64 9.67
N GLU A 143 10.94 -2.05 10.34
CA GLU A 143 10.92 -3.17 11.29
C GLU A 143 10.06 -2.87 12.52
N ARG A 144 10.17 -1.66 13.09
CA ARG A 144 9.40 -1.28 14.28
C ARG A 144 7.89 -1.21 14.02
N LYS A 145 7.46 -0.79 12.83
CA LYS A 145 6.03 -0.71 12.46
C LYS A 145 5.44 -2.06 12.06
N ALA A 146 6.21 -2.93 11.40
CA ALA A 146 5.77 -4.28 11.09
C ALA A 146 5.42 -5.04 12.39
N THR A 147 6.26 -4.92 13.43
CA THR A 147 6.03 -5.57 14.73
C THR A 147 4.74 -5.10 15.43
N LYS A 148 4.37 -3.82 15.30
CA LYS A 148 3.19 -3.24 15.98
C LYS A 148 1.88 -3.96 15.65
N TYR A 149 1.70 -4.40 14.40
CA TYR A 149 0.46 -5.02 13.94
C TYR A 149 0.54 -6.55 13.84
N GLN A 150 1.68 -7.18 14.15
CA GLN A 150 1.79 -8.65 14.11
C GLN A 150 0.79 -9.32 15.05
N ASP A 151 0.64 -8.79 16.26
CA ASP A 151 -0.31 -9.33 17.23
C ASP A 151 -1.76 -9.23 16.73
N LEU A 152 -2.14 -8.09 16.15
CA LEU A 152 -3.47 -7.92 15.53
C LEU A 152 -3.70 -8.91 14.38
N VAL A 153 -2.68 -9.14 13.54
CA VAL A 153 -2.74 -10.13 12.46
C VAL A 153 -2.93 -11.54 13.03
N GLN A 154 -2.23 -11.88 14.12
CA GLN A 154 -2.35 -13.18 14.76
C GLN A 154 -3.73 -13.36 15.39
N GLN A 155 -4.25 -12.36 16.11
CA GLN A 155 -5.61 -12.39 16.66
C GLN A 155 -6.68 -12.60 15.58
N CYS A 156 -6.53 -11.98 14.40
CA CYS A 156 -7.40 -12.24 13.26
C CYS A 156 -7.30 -13.71 12.82
N ARG A 157 -6.09 -14.27 12.72
CA ARG A 157 -5.87 -15.68 12.34
C ARG A 157 -6.44 -16.66 13.33
N ASP A 158 -6.32 -16.39 14.62
CA ASP A 158 -6.86 -17.22 15.69
C ASP A 158 -8.40 -17.27 15.63
N LYS A 159 -9.03 -16.21 15.12
CA LYS A 159 -10.48 -16.16 14.81
C LYS A 159 -10.85 -16.78 13.46
N GLY A 160 -9.92 -17.47 12.80
CA GLY A 160 -10.12 -18.15 11.54
C GLY A 160 -10.08 -17.25 10.30
N TRP A 161 -9.52 -16.04 10.41
CA TRP A 161 -9.35 -15.15 9.26
C TRP A 161 -7.99 -15.32 8.59
N GLN A 162 -7.93 -15.19 7.27
CA GLN A 162 -6.67 -14.99 6.58
C GLN A 162 -6.28 -13.52 6.67
N ALA A 163 -5.14 -13.23 7.28
CA ALA A 163 -4.68 -11.87 7.54
C ALA A 163 -3.31 -11.59 6.89
N TRP A 164 -3.22 -10.48 6.16
CA TRP A 164 -2.00 -9.96 5.55
C TRP A 164 -1.71 -8.55 6.04
N LEU A 165 -0.42 -8.23 6.26
CA LEU A 165 0.06 -6.91 6.63
C LEU A 165 1.07 -6.43 5.58
N PHE A 166 0.82 -5.25 5.03
CA PHE A 166 1.68 -4.59 4.06
C PHE A 166 2.16 -3.24 4.61
N PRO A 167 3.36 -3.18 5.23
CA PRO A 167 4.05 -1.91 5.40
C PRO A 167 4.43 -1.36 4.02
N VAL A 168 4.11 -0.08 3.77
CA VAL A 168 4.41 0.62 2.51
C VAL A 168 5.14 1.93 2.79
N GLU A 169 6.21 2.17 2.03
CA GLU A 169 6.99 3.41 2.13
C GLU A 169 6.93 4.24 0.86
N VAL A 170 6.74 5.54 1.04
CA VAL A 170 6.89 6.54 0.00
C VAL A 170 7.83 7.61 0.53
N GLY A 171 8.99 7.81 -0.10
CA GLY A 171 9.93 8.83 0.35
C GLY A 171 9.29 10.21 0.39
N CYS A 172 9.73 11.08 1.30
CA CYS A 172 9.19 12.43 1.45
C CYS A 172 9.40 13.34 0.23
N ARG A 173 10.14 12.90 -0.80
CA ARG A 173 10.22 13.51 -2.13
C ARG A 173 9.28 12.88 -3.17
N GLY A 174 8.43 11.94 -2.77
CA GLY A 174 7.36 11.35 -3.57
C GLY A 174 7.75 10.08 -4.31
N PHE A 175 8.91 9.51 -4.01
CA PHE A 175 9.39 8.29 -4.65
C PHE A 175 8.85 7.05 -3.93
N PRO A 176 8.03 6.20 -4.58
CA PRO A 176 7.55 4.97 -3.98
C PRO A 176 8.67 3.94 -3.82
N ALA A 177 8.77 3.35 -2.64
CA ALA A 177 9.71 2.27 -2.37
C ALA A 177 9.26 0.93 -2.99
N GLN A 178 10.11 -0.09 -2.89
CA GLN A 178 9.82 -1.43 -3.41
C GLN A 178 8.58 -2.07 -2.75
N SER A 179 8.32 -1.75 -1.49
CA SER A 179 7.14 -2.21 -0.73
C SER A 179 5.81 -1.81 -1.37
N VAL A 180 5.70 -0.58 -1.89
CA VAL A 180 4.53 -0.11 -2.64
C VAL A 180 4.31 -1.01 -3.85
N TRP A 181 5.35 -1.23 -4.66
CA TRP A 181 5.25 -2.06 -5.86
C TRP A 181 4.88 -3.51 -5.56
N ASN A 182 5.42 -4.08 -4.48
CA ASN A 182 5.09 -5.42 -4.01
C ASN A 182 3.61 -5.51 -3.60
N THR A 183 3.12 -4.52 -2.85
CA THR A 183 1.73 -4.43 -2.39
C THR A 183 0.77 -4.31 -3.57
N LEU A 184 1.02 -3.37 -4.49
CA LEU A 184 0.20 -3.20 -5.70
C LEU A 184 0.15 -4.52 -6.52
N THR A 185 1.28 -5.20 -6.66
CA THR A 185 1.36 -6.49 -7.38
C THR A 185 0.57 -7.60 -6.69
N ALA A 186 0.63 -7.67 -5.36
CA ALA A 186 -0.11 -8.65 -4.55
C ALA A 186 -1.63 -8.43 -4.65
N LEU A 187 -2.06 -7.17 -4.74
CA LEU A 187 -3.47 -6.79 -4.86
C LEU A 187 -4.01 -6.91 -6.31
N GLY A 188 -3.13 -7.04 -7.30
CA GLY A 188 -3.51 -7.41 -8.68
C GLY A 188 -3.15 -6.39 -9.74
N ILE A 189 -2.48 -5.31 -9.35
CA ILE A 189 -2.10 -4.19 -10.20
C ILE A 189 -0.77 -4.54 -10.84
N ARG A 190 -0.79 -4.88 -12.13
CA ARG A 190 0.39 -5.40 -12.86
C ARG A 190 0.67 -4.62 -14.14
N GLY A 191 1.88 -4.77 -14.67
CA GLY A 191 2.23 -4.31 -16.02
C GLY A 191 2.14 -2.79 -16.22
N ARG A 192 1.51 -2.36 -17.33
CA ARG A 192 1.39 -0.93 -17.70
C ARG A 192 0.51 -0.15 -16.73
N GLU A 193 -0.52 -0.78 -16.17
CA GLU A 193 -1.41 -0.14 -15.17
C GLU A 193 -0.63 0.29 -13.93
N ARG A 194 0.38 -0.48 -13.51
CA ARG A 194 1.29 -0.14 -12.40
C ARG A 194 2.04 1.18 -12.64
N LYS A 195 2.58 1.38 -13.86
CA LYS A 195 3.31 2.61 -14.23
C LYS A 195 2.35 3.80 -14.40
N THR A 196 1.15 3.55 -14.93
CA THR A 196 0.14 4.60 -15.15
C THR A 196 -0.50 5.05 -13.84
N ALA A 197 -0.83 4.14 -12.92
CA ALA A 197 -1.39 4.47 -11.61
C ALA A 197 -0.43 5.34 -10.79
N ALA A 198 0.85 4.97 -10.74
CA ALA A 198 1.87 5.75 -10.03
C ALA A 198 2.16 7.12 -10.68
N ARG A 199 1.89 7.29 -11.98
CA ARG A 199 2.05 8.58 -12.69
C ARG A 199 0.78 9.44 -12.70
N ARG A 200 -0.41 8.85 -12.79
CA ARG A 200 -1.70 9.57 -12.82
C ARG A 200 -2.10 10.08 -11.45
N GLU A 201 -2.00 9.25 -10.42
CA GLU A 201 -2.25 9.60 -9.02
C GLU A 201 -0.94 10.06 -8.37
N SER A 202 -0.13 10.81 -9.13
CA SER A 202 1.29 11.08 -8.87
C SER A 202 1.59 11.20 -7.38
N LEU A 203 2.11 10.11 -6.80
CA LEU A 203 2.72 10.12 -5.46
C LEU A 203 3.84 11.18 -5.40
N LEU A 204 4.40 11.50 -6.58
CA LEU A 204 5.34 12.58 -6.86
C LEU A 204 4.76 13.99 -6.69
N LEU A 205 3.50 14.23 -7.04
CA LEU A 205 2.82 15.54 -6.94
C LEU A 205 2.08 15.71 -5.61
N ALA A 206 1.96 14.63 -4.82
CA ALA A 206 1.33 14.66 -3.49
C ALA A 206 2.09 15.52 -2.46
N LEU A 207 3.23 16.10 -2.84
CA LEU A 207 4.12 16.85 -1.96
C LEU A 207 4.42 18.27 -2.45
N GLU A 208 3.93 18.63 -3.64
CA GLU A 208 3.79 20.02 -4.11
C GLU A 208 2.51 20.66 -3.54
#